data_AF-A0A537QD57-F1
#
_entry.id   AF-A0A537QD57-F1
#
_cell.length_a   1.000
_cell.length_b   1.000
_cell.length_c   1.000
_cell.angle_alpha   90.00
_cell.angle_beta   90.00
_cell.angle_gamma   90.00
#
_symmetry.space_group_name_H-M   'P 1'
#
loop_
_entity.id
_entity.type
_entity.pdbx_description
1 polymer ?
#
loop_
_entity_poly.entity_id
_entity_poly.type
_entity_poly.pdbx_seq_one_letter_code
_entity_poly.pdbx_strand_id
1 'polypeptide(L)'
;MSRYVMIGLAAIALVSPAFAQKGDVPRGQQDFRACAPCHSLEPDRNMTGPSLANLWGRKAGGLLSFERYSDALKSSGIIWDDRSLNGWLTDPQRMVPDNDMPFQGIKDTRVRADLLAFLKEATKPGAPQQMVQQGGMGGMGGMMGGMTGGGREPDLKKLEPSQQVKAITYCHDTYRVTTADGKTRAFWERNLRFKTDSGRDGPEKGSPAITAAGMMGDRASVIFALPEEITKMIEPRC
;
A
#
# COMPACT_ATOMS: atom_id res chain seq x y z
N MET A 1 23.47 15.61 76.57
CA MET A 1 24.23 14.95 75.49
C MET A 1 23.74 13.51 75.36
N SER A 2 22.88 13.21 74.39
CA SER A 2 22.75 11.84 73.89
C SER A 2 22.15 11.90 72.48
N ARG A 3 22.97 11.54 71.50
CA ARG A 3 22.63 11.52 70.07
C ARG A 3 22.09 10.13 69.77
N TYR A 4 20.81 10.00 69.42
CA TYR A 4 20.30 8.78 68.80
C TYR A 4 20.02 9.04 67.32
N VAL A 5 20.67 8.22 66.51
CA VAL A 5 20.72 8.23 65.05
C VAL A 5 19.39 7.73 64.50
N MET A 6 18.71 8.57 63.71
CA MET A 6 17.54 8.15 62.92
C MET A 6 18.02 7.35 61.70
N ILE A 7 17.76 6.04 61.70
CA ILE A 7 17.96 5.18 60.53
C ILE A 7 16.71 5.31 59.64
N GLY A 8 16.84 6.03 58.53
CA GLY A 8 15.79 6.18 57.53
C GLY A 8 15.62 4.90 56.70
N LEU A 9 14.41 4.35 56.71
CA LEU A 9 14.01 3.23 55.87
C LEU A 9 13.79 3.75 54.44
N ALA A 10 14.74 3.51 53.53
CA ALA A 10 14.58 3.82 52.12
C ALA A 10 13.67 2.78 51.45
N ALA A 11 12.43 3.15 51.15
CA ALA A 11 11.52 2.34 50.34
C ALA A 11 11.97 2.37 48.87
N ILE A 12 12.62 1.30 48.42
CA ILE A 12 12.96 1.10 47.00
C ILE A 12 11.67 0.75 46.26
N ALA A 13 11.11 1.73 45.54
CA ALA A 13 10.02 1.50 44.60
C ALA A 13 10.53 0.63 43.46
N LEU A 14 10.13 -0.64 43.43
CA LEU A 14 10.32 -1.54 42.31
C LEU A 14 9.50 -1.03 41.12
N VAL A 15 10.12 -0.24 40.25
CA VAL A 15 9.58 0.08 38.93
C VAL A 15 9.67 -1.22 38.12
N SER A 16 8.58 -1.98 38.07
CA SER A 16 8.51 -3.14 37.17
C SER A 16 8.75 -2.66 35.75
N PRO A 17 9.73 -3.22 35.01
CA PRO A 17 9.81 -2.98 33.58
C PRO A 17 8.49 -3.48 33.00
N ALA A 18 7.73 -2.60 32.36
CA ALA A 18 6.61 -2.99 31.52
C ALA A 18 7.20 -3.94 30.47
N PHE A 19 7.06 -5.24 30.69
CA PHE A 19 7.48 -6.26 29.73
C PHE A 19 6.74 -5.94 28.44
N ALA A 20 7.48 -5.48 27.43
CA ALA A 20 6.97 -5.42 26.07
C ALA A 20 6.44 -6.83 25.76
N GLN A 21 5.11 -6.96 25.61
CA GLN A 21 4.46 -8.22 25.29
C GLN A 21 5.14 -8.79 24.05
N LYS A 22 5.77 -9.96 24.16
CA LYS A 22 6.48 -10.57 23.03
C LYS A 22 5.44 -10.97 21.97
N GLY A 23 5.42 -10.25 20.85
CA GLY A 23 4.51 -10.50 19.74
C GLY A 23 4.68 -11.87 19.09
N ASP A 24 3.59 -12.37 18.51
CA ASP A 24 3.54 -13.59 17.70
C ASP A 24 3.52 -13.23 16.21
N VAL A 25 4.60 -13.59 15.51
CA VAL A 25 4.80 -13.23 14.10
C VAL A 25 3.74 -13.85 13.19
N PRO A 26 3.39 -15.15 13.29
CA PRO A 26 2.28 -15.72 12.52
C PRO A 26 0.94 -14.99 12.68
N ARG A 27 0.55 -14.62 13.90
CA ARG A 27 -0.67 -13.81 14.11
C ARG A 27 -0.52 -12.40 13.55
N GLY A 28 0.65 -11.76 13.73
CA GLY A 28 0.93 -10.45 13.16
C GLY A 28 0.84 -10.41 11.63
N GLN A 29 1.22 -11.49 10.95
CA GLN A 29 1.05 -11.62 9.50
C GLN A 29 -0.43 -11.65 9.11
N GLN A 30 -1.28 -12.27 9.92
CA GLN A 30 -2.73 -12.26 9.71
C GLN A 30 -3.32 -10.86 9.96
N ASP A 31 -2.82 -10.15 10.97
CA ASP A 31 -3.23 -8.78 11.28
C ASP A 31 -2.82 -7.79 10.19
N PHE A 32 -1.69 -8.03 9.51
CA PHE A 32 -1.22 -7.22 8.39
C PHE A 32 -2.20 -7.16 7.20
N ARG A 33 -3.19 -8.06 7.12
CA ARG A 33 -4.25 -7.99 6.10
C ARG A 33 -5.02 -6.65 6.13
N ALA A 34 -5.07 -5.97 7.28
CA ALA A 34 -5.65 -4.64 7.37
C ALA A 34 -4.79 -3.55 6.69
N CYS A 35 -3.49 -3.78 6.53
CA CYS A 35 -2.53 -2.83 5.95
C CYS A 35 -2.23 -3.13 4.48
N ALA A 36 -2.29 -4.40 4.08
CA ALA A 36 -1.95 -4.90 2.75
C ALA A 36 -2.65 -4.20 1.56
N PRO A 37 -3.91 -3.72 1.67
CA PRO A 37 -4.55 -2.97 0.58
C PRO A 37 -3.88 -1.63 0.27
N CYS A 38 -3.16 -1.06 1.24
CA CYS A 38 -2.55 0.27 1.12
C CYS A 38 -1.03 0.24 1.10
N HIS A 39 -0.40 -0.83 1.58
CA HIS A 39 1.04 -0.87 1.78
C HIS A 39 1.67 -2.13 1.21
N SER A 40 2.77 -1.94 0.46
CA SER A 40 3.67 -3.02 0.09
C SER A 40 4.78 -3.20 1.11
N LEU A 41 5.31 -4.42 1.20
CA LEU A 41 6.55 -4.73 1.89
C LEU A 41 7.75 -4.76 0.94
N GLU A 42 7.53 -4.61 -0.38
CA GLU A 42 8.62 -4.50 -1.36
C GLU A 42 9.24 -3.10 -1.33
N PRO A 43 10.58 -2.98 -1.37
CA PRO A 43 11.25 -1.68 -1.47
C PRO A 43 10.71 -0.84 -2.63
N ASP A 44 10.38 0.42 -2.34
CA ASP A 44 9.92 1.44 -3.29
C ASP A 44 8.65 1.10 -4.11
N ARG A 45 7.97 -0.01 -3.80
CA ARG A 45 6.66 -0.34 -4.37
C ARG A 45 5.56 0.38 -3.59
N ASN A 46 5.33 1.63 -3.93
CA ASN A 46 4.30 2.45 -3.32
C ASN A 46 2.90 2.10 -3.85
N MET A 47 1.89 2.17 -2.97
CA MET A 47 0.48 1.91 -3.30
C MET A 47 -0.34 3.12 -2.83
N THR A 48 -1.53 2.95 -2.26
CA THR A 48 -2.24 4.06 -1.60
C THR A 48 -1.35 4.75 -0.55
N GLY A 49 -0.64 3.96 0.24
CA GLY A 49 0.41 4.39 1.16
C GLY A 49 1.82 4.03 0.69
N PRO A 50 2.84 4.51 1.41
CA PRO A 50 4.24 4.22 1.11
C PRO A 50 4.59 2.73 1.32
N SER A 51 5.65 2.28 0.67
CA SER A 51 6.30 1.01 1.00
C SER A 51 6.76 1.00 2.48
N LEU A 52 6.54 -0.12 3.14
CA LEU A 52 6.97 -0.35 4.52
C LEU A 52 8.34 -1.03 4.60
N ALA A 53 9.01 -1.34 3.47
CA ALA A 53 10.38 -1.86 3.51
C ALA A 53 11.31 -0.89 4.24
N ASN A 54 12.26 -1.41 5.03
CA ASN A 54 13.23 -0.62 5.82
C ASN A 54 12.55 0.41 6.74
N LEU A 55 11.54 -0.02 7.51
CA LEU A 55 10.71 0.88 8.32
C LEU A 55 11.42 1.39 9.58
N TRP A 56 12.12 0.51 10.32
CA TRP A 56 12.76 0.89 11.58
C TRP A 56 13.92 1.86 11.35
N GLY A 57 13.97 2.91 12.15
CA GLY A 57 14.93 4.01 12.06
C GLY A 57 14.61 5.05 10.98
N ARG A 58 13.60 4.82 10.14
CA ARG A 58 13.20 5.77 9.10
C ARG A 58 12.41 6.94 9.70
N LYS A 59 12.69 8.15 9.23
CA LYS A 59 11.89 9.33 9.56
C LYS A 59 10.47 9.18 9.00
N ALA A 60 9.46 9.49 9.82
CA ALA A 60 8.07 9.57 9.38
C ALA A 60 7.93 10.60 8.24
N GLY A 61 7.19 10.25 7.19
CA GLY A 61 7.08 11.11 6.01
C GLY A 61 8.37 11.24 5.19
N GLY A 62 9.37 10.37 5.40
CA GLY A 62 10.72 10.51 4.83
C GLY A 62 11.10 9.51 3.73
N LEU A 63 10.17 8.70 3.21
CA LEU A 63 10.49 7.79 2.09
C LEU A 63 10.50 8.58 0.77
N LEU A 64 11.68 8.71 0.15
CA LEU A 64 11.87 9.52 -1.06
C LEU A 64 11.02 9.06 -2.26
N SER A 65 10.70 7.78 -2.38
CA SER A 65 9.87 7.28 -3.48
C SER A 65 8.38 7.63 -3.33
N PHE A 66 7.95 8.17 -2.18
CA PHE A 66 6.55 8.50 -1.89
C PHE A 66 6.35 9.97 -1.53
N GLU A 67 5.78 10.74 -2.46
CA GLU A 67 5.55 12.18 -2.30
C GLU A 67 4.27 12.53 -1.51
N ARG A 68 3.26 11.65 -1.57
CA ARG A 68 1.88 11.89 -1.10
C ARG A 68 1.69 11.76 0.42
N TYR A 69 2.69 12.14 1.20
CA TYR A 69 2.53 12.26 2.65
C TYR A 69 1.81 13.57 3.01
N SER A 70 0.95 13.52 4.03
CA SER A 70 0.42 14.73 4.69
C SER A 70 1.55 15.61 5.23
N ASP A 71 1.37 16.92 5.19
CA ASP A 71 2.32 17.89 5.75
C ASP A 71 2.53 17.68 7.26
N ALA A 72 1.47 17.27 7.98
CA ALA A 72 1.52 16.94 9.39
C ALA A 72 2.53 15.81 9.68
N LEU A 73 2.45 14.70 8.94
CA LEU A 73 3.36 13.57 9.13
C LEU A 73 4.81 13.92 8.73
N LYS A 74 5.01 14.66 7.63
CA LYS A 74 6.34 15.15 7.21
C LYS A 74 7.01 16.01 8.30
N SER A 75 6.20 16.83 8.98
CA SER A 75 6.66 17.78 10.00
C SER A 75 6.74 17.20 11.41
N SER A 76 6.24 15.99 11.63
CA SER A 76 6.09 15.39 12.96
C SER A 76 7.41 15.19 13.74
N GLY A 77 8.55 15.11 13.05
CA GLY A 77 9.84 14.80 13.66
C GLY A 77 9.98 13.35 14.16
N ILE A 78 8.97 12.51 13.93
CA ILE A 78 8.94 11.13 14.41
C ILE A 78 9.99 10.29 13.67
N ILE A 79 10.71 9.46 14.43
CA ILE A 79 11.50 8.34 13.90
C ILE A 79 10.76 7.05 14.23
N TRP A 80 10.63 6.15 13.26
CA TRP A 80 9.94 4.88 13.44
C TRP A 80 10.78 3.92 14.27
N ASP A 81 10.28 3.60 15.46
CA ASP A 81 10.82 2.59 16.36
C ASP A 81 9.65 1.83 17.02
N ASP A 82 9.96 0.90 17.91
CA ASP A 82 8.91 0.08 18.56
C ASP A 82 7.89 0.93 19.34
N ARG A 83 8.32 2.06 19.95
CA ARG A 83 7.47 2.93 20.75
C ARG A 83 6.60 3.81 19.84
N SER A 84 7.20 4.48 18.87
CA SER A 84 6.48 5.39 17.98
C SER A 84 5.51 4.64 17.07
N LEU A 85 5.89 3.46 16.57
CA LEU A 85 4.98 2.62 15.77
C LEU A 85 3.83 2.06 16.62
N ASN A 86 4.07 1.67 17.89
CA ASN A 86 2.98 1.25 18.76
C ASN A 86 1.99 2.40 19.04
N GLY A 87 2.49 3.62 19.27
CA GLY A 87 1.65 4.81 19.43
C GLY A 87 0.84 5.10 18.16
N TRP A 88 1.51 5.05 17.01
CA TRP A 88 0.90 5.29 15.70
C TRP A 88 -0.21 4.30 15.40
N LEU A 89 0.06 3.00 15.60
CA LEU A 89 -0.93 1.94 15.38
C LEU A 89 -2.07 1.97 16.40
N THR A 90 -1.91 2.61 17.56
CA THR A 90 -3.00 2.73 18.53
C THR A 90 -4.07 3.71 18.04
N ASP A 91 -3.64 4.85 17.50
CA ASP A 91 -4.51 5.93 17.03
C ASP A 91 -3.69 6.94 16.19
N PRO A 92 -3.62 6.78 14.85
CA PRO A 92 -2.82 7.65 14.00
C PRO A 92 -3.26 9.11 14.09
N GLN A 93 -4.56 9.37 14.04
CA GLN A 93 -5.13 10.72 14.07
C GLN A 93 -4.90 11.41 15.42
N ARG A 94 -4.95 10.67 16.53
CA ARG A 94 -4.58 11.23 17.83
C ARG A 94 -3.08 11.51 17.94
N MET A 95 -2.23 10.65 17.39
CA MET A 95 -0.77 10.81 17.48
C MET A 95 -0.25 11.95 16.60
N VAL A 96 -0.75 12.03 15.37
CA VAL A 96 -0.48 13.11 14.42
C VAL A 96 -1.80 13.58 13.84
N PRO A 97 -2.42 14.63 14.39
CA PRO A 97 -3.61 15.24 13.82
C PRO A 97 -3.40 15.63 12.35
N ASP A 98 -4.45 15.52 11.55
CA ASP A 98 -4.48 15.87 10.11
C ASP A 98 -3.53 15.04 9.24
N ASN A 99 -3.16 13.83 9.67
CA ASN A 99 -2.47 12.90 8.79
C ASN A 99 -3.44 12.27 7.77
N ASP A 100 -2.94 11.90 6.59
CA ASP A 100 -3.78 11.38 5.50
C ASP A 100 -4.07 9.87 5.60
N MET A 101 -3.57 9.17 6.62
CA MET A 101 -3.80 7.73 6.75
C MET A 101 -5.23 7.48 7.28
N PRO A 102 -6.15 6.90 6.48
CA PRO A 102 -7.54 6.71 6.87
C PRO A 102 -7.68 5.43 7.71
N PHE A 103 -6.98 5.36 8.84
CA PHE A 103 -6.93 4.20 9.71
C PHE A 103 -7.33 4.56 11.14
N GLN A 104 -8.30 3.83 11.69
CA GLN A 104 -8.87 4.09 13.02
C GLN A 104 -7.94 3.69 14.18
N GLY A 105 -6.87 2.94 13.88
CA GLY A 105 -6.00 2.35 14.88
C GLY A 105 -6.50 1.00 15.40
N ILE A 106 -5.63 0.32 16.14
CA ILE A 106 -5.84 -0.98 16.75
C ILE A 106 -5.79 -0.77 18.25
N LYS A 107 -6.91 -0.88 18.97
CA LYS A 107 -6.95 -0.63 20.43
C LYS A 107 -6.40 -1.80 21.25
N ASP A 108 -6.54 -3.02 20.75
CA ASP A 108 -6.01 -4.23 21.38
C ASP A 108 -4.47 -4.22 21.39
N THR A 109 -3.89 -4.28 22.60
CA THR A 109 -2.44 -4.24 22.81
C THR A 109 -1.74 -5.49 22.30
N ARG A 110 -2.39 -6.66 22.35
CA ARG A 110 -1.85 -7.93 21.89
C ARG A 110 -1.78 -7.98 20.37
N VAL A 111 -2.85 -7.56 19.70
CA VAL A 111 -2.89 -7.44 18.22
C VAL A 111 -1.80 -6.48 17.73
N ARG A 112 -1.63 -5.32 18.38
CA ARG A 112 -0.51 -4.42 18.02
C ARG A 112 0.86 -5.05 18.24
N ALA A 113 1.07 -5.76 19.35
CA ALA A 113 2.34 -6.42 19.63
C ALA A 113 2.67 -7.50 18.59
N ASP A 114 1.67 -8.30 18.19
CA ASP A 114 1.79 -9.33 17.17
C ASP A 114 2.11 -8.71 15.80
N LEU A 115 1.37 -7.68 15.37
CA LEU A 115 1.63 -6.93 14.13
C LEU A 115 3.02 -6.29 14.11
N LEU A 116 3.45 -5.64 15.20
CA LEU A 116 4.79 -5.04 15.28
C LEU A 116 5.89 -6.10 15.17
N ALA A 117 5.72 -7.27 15.79
CA ALA A 117 6.67 -8.37 15.66
C ALA A 117 6.77 -8.85 14.21
N PHE A 118 5.65 -8.99 13.51
CA PHE A 118 5.64 -9.32 12.08
C PHE A 118 6.32 -8.25 11.23
N LEU A 119 5.92 -6.97 11.36
CA LEU A 119 6.49 -5.86 10.60
C LEU A 119 8.00 -5.75 10.82
N LYS A 120 8.49 -5.99 12.04
CA LYS A 120 9.91 -5.93 12.37
C LYS A 120 10.74 -6.98 11.67
N GLU A 121 10.16 -8.13 11.36
CA GLU A 121 10.81 -9.17 10.55
C GLU A 121 10.66 -8.85 9.06
N ALA A 122 9.44 -8.57 8.62
CA ALA A 122 9.10 -8.47 7.21
C ALA A 122 9.64 -7.21 6.51
N THR A 123 10.04 -6.19 7.28
CA THR A 123 10.57 -4.93 6.73
C THR A 123 12.08 -4.77 6.88
N LYS A 124 12.80 -5.81 7.30
CA LYS A 124 14.27 -5.78 7.37
C LYS A 124 14.88 -5.57 5.97
N PRO A 125 16.06 -4.91 5.90
CA PRO A 125 16.84 -4.89 4.67
C PRO A 125 17.08 -6.30 4.15
N GLY A 126 16.68 -6.57 2.90
CA GLY A 126 16.85 -7.88 2.27
C GLY A 126 15.89 -8.97 2.75
N ALA A 127 14.81 -8.64 3.47
CA ALA A 127 13.81 -9.63 3.89
C ALA A 127 13.27 -10.42 2.68
N PRO A 128 13.16 -11.77 2.77
CA PRO A 128 12.69 -12.59 1.66
C PRO A 128 11.27 -12.24 1.22
N GLN A 129 11.09 -11.99 -0.07
CA GLN A 129 9.79 -11.68 -0.69
C GLN A 129 8.74 -12.81 -0.52
N GLN A 130 9.16 -14.02 -0.16
CA GLN A 130 8.27 -15.15 0.11
C GLN A 130 7.43 -14.96 1.39
N MET A 131 7.93 -14.23 2.41
CA MET A 131 7.12 -13.85 3.58
C MET A 131 6.05 -12.80 3.22
N VAL A 132 6.26 -12.05 2.14
CA VAL A 132 5.36 -11.02 1.62
C VAL A 132 4.20 -11.64 0.82
N GLN A 133 4.38 -12.84 0.25
CA GLN A 133 3.38 -13.49 -0.60
C GLN A 133 2.36 -14.35 0.16
N GLN A 134 2.70 -14.89 1.35
CA GLN A 134 1.82 -15.82 2.09
C GLN A 134 0.66 -15.16 2.85
N GLY A 135 0.43 -13.85 2.69
CA GLY A 135 -0.79 -13.18 3.16
C GLY A 135 -2.00 -13.35 2.22
N GLY A 136 -1.80 -13.90 1.01
CA GLY A 136 -2.83 -14.14 0.01
C GLY A 136 -2.93 -15.61 -0.37
N MET A 137 -4.08 -16.22 -0.05
CA MET A 137 -4.60 -17.50 -0.56
C MET A 137 -3.88 -18.79 -0.13
N GLY A 138 -4.47 -19.47 0.86
CA GLY A 138 -4.66 -20.91 0.79
C GLY A 138 -6.12 -21.19 0.39
N GLY A 139 -6.35 -22.05 -0.60
CA GLY A 139 -7.67 -22.64 -0.86
C GLY A 139 -8.04 -22.80 -2.33
N MET A 140 -8.16 -24.05 -2.76
CA MET A 140 -8.69 -24.51 -4.05
C MET A 140 -9.93 -23.76 -4.59
N GLY A 141 -9.90 -23.46 -5.88
CA GLY A 141 -11.02 -23.02 -6.72
C GLY A 141 -10.43 -22.37 -7.99
N GLY A 142 -10.10 -23.11 -9.05
CA GLY A 142 -11.09 -23.80 -9.87
C GLY A 142 -11.80 -22.80 -10.78
N MET A 143 -11.15 -22.46 -11.90
CA MET A 143 -11.77 -22.00 -13.16
C MET A 143 -12.94 -20.98 -13.03
N MET A 144 -12.62 -19.70 -12.84
CA MET A 144 -13.42 -18.56 -13.35
C MET A 144 -12.47 -17.35 -13.42
N GLY A 145 -12.09 -16.95 -14.64
CA GLY A 145 -11.24 -15.80 -14.86
C GLY A 145 -11.96 -14.50 -14.49
N GLY A 146 -11.29 -13.65 -13.70
CA GLY A 146 -11.78 -12.31 -13.39
C GLY A 146 -11.51 -11.83 -11.97
N MET A 147 -10.23 -11.53 -11.68
CA MET A 147 -9.79 -10.47 -10.74
C MET A 147 -10.57 -10.32 -9.42
N THR A 148 -10.33 -11.21 -8.46
CA THR A 148 -10.56 -10.92 -7.04
C THR A 148 -9.44 -10.01 -6.52
N GLY A 149 -9.81 -8.78 -6.12
CA GLY A 149 -8.92 -7.80 -5.51
C GLY A 149 -8.24 -8.36 -4.26
N GLY A 150 -6.91 -8.43 -4.29
CA GLY A 150 -6.08 -9.04 -3.25
C GLY A 150 -4.86 -9.80 -3.82
N GLY A 151 -4.84 -10.06 -5.14
CA GLY A 151 -3.64 -10.53 -5.84
C GLY A 151 -2.68 -9.39 -6.17
N ARG A 152 -1.39 -9.72 -6.32
CA ARG A 152 -0.39 -8.83 -6.92
C ARG A 152 -0.94 -8.29 -8.25
N GLU A 153 -0.90 -6.98 -8.46
CA GLU A 153 -1.29 -6.39 -9.74
C GLU A 153 -0.52 -7.03 -10.89
N PRO A 154 -1.18 -7.28 -12.04
CA PRO A 154 -0.54 -7.93 -13.17
C PRO A 154 0.61 -7.07 -13.73
N ASP A 155 1.66 -7.73 -14.21
CA ASP A 155 2.78 -7.11 -14.92
C ASP A 155 2.30 -6.64 -16.30
N LEU A 156 2.09 -5.33 -16.45
CA LEU A 156 1.53 -4.71 -17.66
C LEU A 156 2.53 -4.60 -18.81
N LYS A 157 3.75 -5.16 -18.66
CA LYS A 157 4.68 -5.37 -19.78
C LYS A 157 4.44 -6.69 -20.50
N LYS A 158 3.67 -7.59 -19.89
CA LYS A 158 3.38 -8.93 -20.42
C LYS A 158 1.89 -9.03 -20.72
N LEU A 159 1.49 -8.38 -21.81
CA LEU A 159 0.10 -8.28 -22.22
C LEU A 159 -0.18 -9.13 -23.45
N GLU A 160 -1.37 -9.73 -23.48
CA GLU A 160 -1.91 -10.29 -24.71
C GLU A 160 -2.24 -9.16 -25.70
N PRO A 161 -2.23 -9.41 -27.03
CA PRO A 161 -2.57 -8.38 -28.03
C PRO A 161 -3.96 -7.75 -27.83
N SER A 162 -4.90 -8.48 -27.22
CA SER A 162 -6.24 -7.99 -26.87
C SER A 162 -6.27 -7.02 -25.69
N GLN A 163 -5.15 -6.87 -24.97
CA GLN A 163 -5.00 -5.97 -23.81
C GLN A 163 -4.11 -4.77 -24.15
N GLN A 164 -3.47 -4.77 -25.31
CA GLN A 164 -2.58 -3.70 -25.76
C GLN A 164 -3.38 -2.69 -26.60
N VAL A 165 -3.47 -1.44 -26.16
CA VAL A 165 -4.16 -0.37 -26.91
C VAL A 165 -3.27 0.15 -28.04
N LYS A 166 -3.84 0.25 -29.25
CA LYS A 166 -3.20 0.85 -30.43
C LYS A 166 -3.73 2.22 -30.80
N ALA A 167 -5.03 2.45 -30.62
CA ALA A 167 -5.66 3.71 -30.98
C ALA A 167 -6.87 4.00 -30.10
N ILE A 168 -7.13 5.28 -29.87
CA ILE A 168 -8.33 5.76 -29.20
C ILE A 168 -8.93 6.88 -30.05
N THR A 169 -10.19 6.74 -30.45
CA THR A 169 -10.94 7.86 -31.05
C THR A 169 -12.03 8.35 -30.12
N TYR A 170 -12.39 9.61 -30.27
CA TYR A 170 -13.46 10.26 -29.53
C TYR A 170 -14.41 10.99 -30.47
N CYS A 171 -15.71 10.74 -30.29
CA CYS A 171 -16.80 11.43 -31.00
C CYS A 171 -17.99 11.58 -30.06
N HIS A 172 -18.49 12.80 -29.89
CA HIS A 172 -19.57 13.16 -28.97
C HIS A 172 -19.34 12.69 -27.52
N ASP A 173 -19.96 11.61 -27.08
CA ASP A 173 -19.91 11.05 -25.72
C ASP A 173 -19.23 9.68 -25.67
N THR A 174 -18.59 9.28 -26.77
CA THR A 174 -18.15 7.90 -27.00
C THR A 174 -16.66 7.85 -27.31
N TYR A 175 -15.93 7.07 -26.51
CA TYR A 175 -14.59 6.62 -26.84
C TYR A 175 -14.63 5.29 -27.58
N ARG A 176 -13.80 5.13 -28.61
CA ARG A 176 -13.55 3.85 -29.26
C ARG A 176 -12.10 3.46 -29.04
N VAL A 177 -11.89 2.34 -28.36
CA VAL A 177 -10.55 1.83 -28.07
C VAL A 177 -10.29 0.64 -28.98
N THR A 178 -9.24 0.73 -29.78
CA THR A 178 -8.77 -0.34 -30.66
C THR A 178 -7.54 -1.01 -30.07
N THR A 179 -7.58 -2.33 -29.95
CA THR A 179 -6.50 -3.15 -29.38
C THR A 179 -5.58 -3.72 -30.46
N ALA A 180 -4.42 -4.26 -30.07
CA ALA A 180 -3.40 -4.72 -31.00
C ALA A 180 -3.83 -5.90 -31.86
N ASP A 181 -4.82 -6.67 -31.40
CA ASP A 181 -5.53 -7.72 -32.15
C ASP A 181 -6.56 -7.17 -33.17
N GLY A 182 -6.68 -5.84 -33.30
CA GLY A 182 -7.54 -5.17 -34.26
C GLY A 182 -9.00 -5.00 -33.82
N LYS A 183 -9.38 -5.48 -32.63
CA LYS A 183 -10.75 -5.32 -32.12
C LYS A 183 -10.97 -3.91 -31.61
N THR A 184 -12.16 -3.38 -31.84
CA THR A 184 -12.56 -2.05 -31.35
C THR A 184 -13.77 -2.18 -30.44
N ARG A 185 -13.70 -1.53 -29.27
CA ARG A 185 -14.80 -1.47 -28.30
C ARG A 185 -15.19 -0.02 -28.03
N ALA A 186 -16.50 0.22 -27.96
CA ALA A 186 -17.06 1.51 -27.62
C ALA A 186 -17.30 1.61 -26.11
N PHE A 187 -17.01 2.77 -25.54
CA PHE A 187 -17.27 3.09 -24.15
C PHE A 187 -17.92 4.48 -24.08
N TRP A 188 -18.98 4.59 -23.29
CA TRP A 188 -19.46 5.89 -22.84
C TRP A 188 -18.35 6.62 -22.08
N GLU A 189 -18.21 7.92 -22.25
CA GLU A 189 -17.12 8.75 -21.68
C GLU A 189 -16.96 8.59 -20.17
N ARG A 190 -18.04 8.30 -19.43
CA ARG A 190 -17.99 8.10 -17.97
C ARG A 190 -17.62 6.67 -17.56
N ASN A 191 -17.56 5.73 -18.51
CA ASN A 191 -17.21 4.33 -18.30
C ASN A 191 -15.76 3.99 -18.66
N LEU A 192 -15.04 4.90 -19.33
CA LEU A 192 -13.61 4.75 -19.62
C LEU A 192 -12.78 5.64 -18.70
N ARG A 193 -11.82 5.05 -17.99
CA ARG A 193 -10.89 5.79 -17.11
C ARG A 193 -9.49 5.80 -17.71
N PHE A 194 -8.88 6.97 -17.79
CA PHE A 194 -7.47 7.09 -18.13
C PHE A 194 -6.64 7.14 -16.85
N LYS A 195 -5.59 6.32 -16.78
CA LYS A 195 -4.70 6.18 -15.63
C LYS A 195 -3.25 6.19 -16.11
N THR A 196 -2.34 6.43 -15.18
CA THR A 196 -0.89 6.31 -15.42
C THR A 196 -0.27 5.39 -14.40
N ASP A 197 0.67 4.57 -14.85
CA ASP A 197 1.51 3.73 -14.00
C ASP A 197 2.94 3.70 -14.58
N SER A 198 3.82 4.53 -14.02
CA SER A 198 5.23 4.57 -14.37
C SER A 198 6.07 3.56 -13.56
N GLY A 199 5.42 2.70 -12.79
CA GLY A 199 6.06 1.72 -11.93
C GLY A 199 6.74 0.60 -12.72
N ARG A 200 7.52 -0.22 -12.01
CA ARG A 200 8.25 -1.36 -12.62
C ARG A 200 7.34 -2.31 -13.39
N ASP A 201 6.14 -2.53 -12.86
CA ASP A 201 5.15 -3.48 -13.36
C ASP A 201 4.09 -2.77 -14.24
N GLY A 202 4.26 -1.46 -14.52
CA GLY A 202 3.41 -0.66 -15.41
C GLY A 202 3.71 -0.91 -16.90
N PRO A 203 2.87 -0.41 -17.82
CA PRO A 203 3.01 -0.65 -19.26
C PRO A 203 4.28 -0.03 -19.84
N GLU A 204 4.70 -0.51 -21.01
CA GLU A 204 5.77 0.14 -21.76
C GLU A 204 5.33 1.47 -22.37
N LYS A 205 6.26 2.42 -22.48
CA LYS A 205 6.02 3.71 -23.15
C LYS A 205 5.62 3.49 -24.61
N GLY A 206 4.57 4.15 -25.06
CA GLY A 206 3.96 4.00 -26.38
C GLY A 206 3.01 2.80 -26.48
N SER A 207 2.88 2.02 -25.40
CA SER A 207 2.14 0.76 -25.38
C SER A 207 1.15 0.72 -24.20
N PRO A 208 0.08 1.53 -24.18
CA PRO A 208 -0.88 1.54 -23.08
C PRO A 208 -1.68 0.24 -22.96
N ALA A 209 -1.98 -0.16 -21.72
CA ALA A 209 -2.76 -1.35 -21.41
C ALA A 209 -4.25 -1.01 -21.25
N ILE A 210 -5.16 -1.93 -21.60
CA ILE A 210 -6.57 -1.87 -21.22
C ILE A 210 -6.92 -2.99 -20.23
N THR A 211 -7.59 -2.62 -19.14
CA THR A 211 -8.07 -3.54 -18.10
C THR A 211 -9.56 -3.33 -17.83
N ALA A 212 -10.28 -4.38 -17.46
CA ALA A 212 -11.68 -4.27 -17.06
C ALA A 212 -11.79 -3.49 -15.74
N ALA A 213 -12.79 -2.60 -15.63
CA ALA A 213 -13.00 -1.74 -14.47
C ALA A 213 -14.43 -1.88 -13.90
N GLY A 214 -14.86 -3.11 -13.67
CA GLY A 214 -16.18 -3.45 -13.12
C GLY A 214 -16.55 -4.90 -13.40
N MET A 215 -17.57 -5.41 -12.69
CA MET A 215 -18.02 -6.80 -12.84
C MET A 215 -18.84 -7.06 -14.10
N MET A 216 -19.44 -6.01 -14.69
CA MET A 216 -20.35 -6.13 -15.83
C MET A 216 -19.65 -5.97 -17.19
N GLY A 217 -18.33 -5.71 -17.21
CA GLY A 217 -17.55 -5.56 -18.44
C GLY A 217 -17.82 -4.28 -19.26
N ASP A 218 -18.70 -3.41 -18.78
CA ASP A 218 -19.11 -2.14 -19.40
C ASP A 218 -18.12 -0.99 -19.16
N ARG A 219 -17.19 -1.18 -18.22
CA ARG A 219 -16.19 -0.21 -17.79
C ARG A 219 -14.78 -0.73 -18.03
N ALA A 220 -13.88 0.19 -18.37
CA ALA A 220 -12.47 -0.13 -18.55
C ALA A 220 -11.55 0.98 -18.01
N SER A 221 -10.32 0.61 -17.69
CA SER A 221 -9.22 1.55 -17.48
C SER A 221 -8.19 1.37 -18.58
N VAL A 222 -7.84 2.45 -19.27
CA VAL A 222 -6.63 2.50 -20.10
C VAL A 222 -5.51 3.08 -19.25
N ILE A 223 -4.42 2.34 -19.14
CA ILE A 223 -3.27 2.65 -18.29
C ILE A 223 -2.11 2.99 -19.22
N PHE A 224 -1.59 4.21 -19.09
CA PHE A 224 -0.44 4.73 -19.83
C PHE A 224 0.81 4.67 -18.95
N ALA A 225 1.99 4.66 -19.56
CA ALA A 225 3.23 4.76 -18.80
C ALA A 225 3.42 6.18 -18.27
N LEU A 226 3.03 7.19 -19.07
CA LEU A 226 3.26 8.60 -18.78
C LEU A 226 2.03 9.47 -19.08
N PRO A 227 1.77 10.56 -18.32
CA PRO A 227 0.62 11.44 -18.55
C PRO A 227 0.55 12.05 -19.95
N GLU A 228 1.70 12.42 -20.54
CA GLU A 228 1.75 13.06 -21.86
C GLU A 228 1.32 12.15 -23.02
N GLU A 229 1.17 10.85 -22.79
CA GLU A 229 0.71 9.89 -23.80
C GLU A 229 -0.81 9.94 -23.98
N ILE A 230 -1.55 10.36 -22.95
CA ILE A 230 -3.02 10.35 -22.95
C ILE A 230 -3.56 11.24 -24.08
N THR A 231 -3.15 12.51 -24.10
CA THR A 231 -3.65 13.46 -25.11
C THR A 231 -3.08 13.19 -26.49
N LYS A 232 -1.90 12.55 -26.60
CA LYS A 232 -1.29 12.19 -27.89
C LYS A 232 -1.99 11.02 -28.57
N MET A 233 -2.59 10.10 -27.80
CA MET A 233 -3.23 8.91 -28.34
C MET A 233 -4.71 9.11 -28.72
N ILE A 234 -5.38 10.12 -28.15
CA ILE A 234 -6.82 10.34 -28.38
C ILE A 234 -7.02 11.23 -29.62
N GLU A 235 -7.60 10.66 -30.67
CA GLU A 235 -7.91 11.36 -31.92
C GLU A 235 -9.40 11.75 -31.98
N PRO A 236 -9.75 13.03 -32.19
CA PRO A 236 -11.12 13.42 -32.52
C PRO A 236 -11.50 12.85 -33.89
N ARG A 237 -12.44 11.90 -33.92
CA ARG A 237 -12.92 11.26 -35.17
C ARG A 237 -14.32 10.70 -35.00
N CYS A 238 -15.25 11.31 -35.72
CA CYS A 238 -16.49 10.71 -36.18
C CYS A 238 -16.23 10.19 -37.62
#